data_AF-A0A5K1D2E4-F1
#
_entry.id   AF-A0A5K1D2E4-F1
#
_cell.length_a   1.000
_cell.length_b   1.000
_cell.length_c   1.000
_cell.angle_alpha   90.00
_cell.angle_beta   90.00
_cell.angle_gamma   90.00
#
_symmetry.space_group_name_H-M   'P 1'
#
loop_
_entity.id
_entity.type
_entity.pdbx_description
1 polymer ?
#
loop_
_entity_poly.entity_id
_entity_poly.type
_entity_poly.pdbx_seq_one_letter_code
_entity_poly.pdbx_strand_id
1 'polypeptide(L)'
;IMRCYLAVTGLRLFDFQCRSFDFMVDGIKRNDDPIIPPYGTYVTDYNHGRDLTAGSKVSLVNTRDASLPPILNAMELFQLKTGLADGTSEND
;
A
#
# COMPACT_ATOMS: atom_id res chain seq x y z
N ILE A 1 13.21 0.20 -9.70
CA ILE A 1 12.62 0.67 -8.43
C ILE A 1 11.17 1.06 -8.69
N MET A 2 10.24 0.66 -7.83
CA MET A 2 8.82 0.99 -7.97
C MET A 2 8.26 1.58 -6.68
N ARG A 3 7.31 2.50 -6.80
CA ARG A 3 6.46 2.96 -5.69
C ARG A 3 5.08 2.31 -5.79
N CYS A 4 4.47 2.06 -4.64
CA CYS A 4 3.15 1.45 -4.53
C CYS A 4 2.22 2.38 -3.76
N TYR A 5 1.02 2.55 -4.28
CA TYR A 5 -0.10 3.20 -3.61
C TYR A 5 -1.23 2.20 -3.46
N LEU A 6 -1.79 2.14 -2.27
CA LEU A 6 -2.88 1.26 -1.93
C LEU A 6 -4.11 2.10 -1.58
N ALA A 7 -5.21 1.92 -2.30
CA ALA A 7 -6.48 2.58 -1.99
C ALA A 7 -7.52 1.55 -1.53
N VAL A 8 -8.08 1.78 -0.35
CA VAL A 8 -9.04 0.86 0.27
C VAL A 8 -10.25 1.61 0.79
N THR A 9 -11.45 1.14 0.45
CA THR A 9 -12.72 1.59 1.03
C THR A 9 -13.50 0.41 1.59
N GLY A 10 -14.11 0.60 2.76
CA GLY A 10 -14.91 -0.40 3.45
C GLY A 10 -16.41 -0.26 3.15
N LEU A 11 -17.15 -1.36 3.29
CA LEU A 11 -18.61 -1.34 3.41
C LEU A 11 -18.98 -1.30 4.89
N ARG A 12 -20.18 -0.80 5.20
CA ARG A 12 -20.72 -0.87 6.56
C ARG A 12 -21.00 -2.33 6.88
N LEU A 13 -20.41 -2.83 7.95
CA LEU A 13 -20.53 -4.21 8.39
C LEU A 13 -21.30 -4.28 9.71
N PHE A 14 -21.86 -5.46 10.01
CA PHE A 14 -22.58 -5.71 11.26
C PHE A 14 -21.69 -5.47 12.49
N ASP A 15 -22.29 -5.13 13.63
CA ASP A 15 -21.64 -4.58 14.85
C ASP A 15 -20.51 -5.44 15.48
N PHE A 16 -20.30 -6.69 15.02
CA PHE A 16 -19.25 -7.60 15.51
C PHE A 16 -18.19 -7.96 14.46
N GLN A 17 -18.28 -7.40 13.26
CA GLN A 17 -17.34 -7.71 12.18
C GLN A 17 -16.36 -6.55 11.97
N CYS A 18 -15.07 -6.84 12.10
CA CYS A 18 -14.00 -5.87 11.89
C CYS A 18 -13.07 -6.35 10.78
N ARG A 19 -12.70 -5.43 9.89
CA ARG A 19 -11.67 -5.64 8.88
C ARG A 19 -10.47 -4.77 9.22
N SER A 20 -9.37 -5.42 9.54
CA SER A 20 -8.11 -4.77 9.89
C SER A 20 -6.95 -5.63 9.40
N PHE A 21 -6.01 -5.04 8.67
CA PHE A 21 -4.91 -5.80 8.10
C PHE A 21 -3.66 -4.93 7.92
N ASP A 22 -2.51 -5.61 7.88
CA ASP A 22 -1.21 -5.03 7.60
C ASP A 22 -0.80 -5.24 6.14
N PHE A 23 -0.14 -4.22 5.58
CA PHE A 23 0.44 -4.24 4.26
C PHE A 23 1.90 -4.70 4.34
N MET A 24 2.19 -5.83 3.73
CA MET A 24 3.48 -6.49 3.79
C MET A 24 4.14 -6.49 2.41
N VAL A 25 5.44 -6.18 2.38
CA VAL A 25 6.29 -6.34 1.20
C VAL A 25 7.53 -7.12 1.58
N ASP A 26 7.72 -8.28 0.93
CA ASP A 26 8.81 -9.22 1.20
C ASP A 26 8.85 -9.67 2.67
N GLY A 27 7.66 -9.86 3.27
CA GLY A 27 7.49 -10.25 4.67
C GLY A 27 7.67 -9.12 5.69
N ILE A 28 7.94 -7.89 5.24
CA ILE A 28 8.16 -6.72 6.10
C ILE A 28 6.92 -5.82 6.07
N LYS A 29 6.38 -5.48 7.24
CA LYS A 29 5.27 -4.53 7.42
C LYS A 29 5.65 -3.14 6.94
N ARG A 30 4.76 -2.49 6.18
CA ARG A 30 5.01 -1.19 5.51
C ARG A 30 4.11 -0.05 5.98
N ASN A 31 2.99 -0.37 6.59
CA ASN A 31 2.09 0.57 7.26
C ASN A 31 2.50 0.72 8.73
N ASP A 32 2.36 1.92 9.30
CA ASP A 32 2.64 2.14 10.73
C ASP A 32 1.50 1.53 11.58
N ASP A 33 0.27 1.93 11.29
CA ASP A 33 -0.95 1.44 11.94
C ASP A 33 -1.72 0.49 11.02
N PRO A 34 -2.44 -0.52 11.55
CA PRO A 34 -3.29 -1.40 10.75
C PRO A 34 -4.27 -0.63 9.87
N ILE A 35 -4.39 -1.06 8.62
CA ILE A 35 -5.36 -0.48 7.69
C ILE A 35 -6.76 -0.95 8.10
N ILE A 36 -7.58 0.02 8.51
CA ILE A 36 -9.01 -0.19 8.78
C ILE A 36 -9.78 0.55 7.68
N PRO A 37 -10.41 -0.17 6.73
CA PRO A 37 -11.11 0.46 5.62
C PRO A 37 -12.27 1.34 6.10
N PRO A 38 -12.25 2.65 5.83
CA PRO A 38 -13.32 3.53 6.26
C PRO A 38 -14.56 3.35 5.36
N TYR A 39 -15.76 3.55 5.92
CA TYR A 39 -17.00 3.46 5.16
C TYR A 39 -17.31 4.75 4.40
N GLY A 40 -17.67 4.64 3.12
CA GLY A 40 -18.08 5.78 2.29
C GLY A 40 -16.94 6.76 1.93
N THR A 41 -15.72 6.43 2.31
CA THR A 41 -14.48 7.14 1.95
C THR A 41 -13.36 6.13 1.75
N TYR A 42 -12.16 6.58 1.42
CA TYR A 42 -10.99 5.73 1.18
C TYR A 42 -9.83 6.14 2.09
N VAL A 43 -8.98 5.17 2.41
CA VAL A 43 -7.64 5.41 2.94
C VAL A 43 -6.63 5.09 1.87
N THR A 44 -5.64 5.97 1.72
CA THR A 44 -4.45 5.70 0.91
C THR A 44 -3.28 5.41 1.84
N ASP A 45 -2.67 4.25 1.65
CA ASP A 45 -1.39 3.96 2.30
C ASP A 45 -0.26 4.11 1.29
N TYR A 46 0.79 4.82 1.71
CA TYR A 46 1.95 5.10 0.90
C TYR A 46 3.14 4.32 1.45
N ASN A 47 3.87 3.62 0.60
CA ASN A 47 5.11 2.99 1.04
C ASN A 47 6.14 4.11 1.32
N HIS A 48 6.26 4.53 2.59
CA HIS A 48 7.14 5.61 3.06
C HIS A 48 8.62 5.25 2.83
N GLY A 49 9.12 5.53 1.62
CA GLY A 49 10.55 5.53 1.31
C GLY A 49 11.20 4.17 1.11
N ARG A 50 10.44 3.11 0.80
CA ARG A 50 11.05 1.81 0.49
C ARG A 50 10.56 1.25 -0.84
N ASP A 51 11.51 1.19 -1.76
CA ASP A 51 11.33 0.79 -3.14
C ASP A 51 10.92 -0.68 -3.28
N LEU A 52 9.97 -0.94 -4.17
CA LEU A 52 9.62 -2.28 -4.63
C LEU A 52 10.46 -2.64 -5.87
N THR A 53 10.70 -3.93 -6.06
CA THR A 53 11.33 -4.49 -7.26
C THR A 53 10.35 -5.41 -7.99
N ALA A 54 10.66 -5.78 -9.24
CA ALA A 54 9.80 -6.68 -10.03
C ALA A 54 9.61 -8.06 -9.37
N GLY A 55 10.52 -8.47 -8.48
CA GLY A 55 10.42 -9.71 -7.72
C GLY A 55 9.79 -9.56 -6.33
N SER A 56 9.44 -8.35 -5.91
CA SER A 56 8.88 -8.11 -4.58
C SER A 56 7.51 -8.75 -4.43
N LYS A 57 7.29 -9.41 -3.29
CA LYS A 57 6.02 -10.05 -2.95
C LYS A 57 5.20 -9.13 -2.06
N VAL A 58 4.02 -8.78 -2.54
CA VAL A 58 3.04 -8.01 -1.79
C VAL A 58 2.03 -8.96 -1.14
N SER A 59 1.75 -8.77 0.14
CA SER A 59 0.68 -9.48 0.84
C SER A 59 -0.09 -8.57 1.79
N LEU A 60 -1.37 -8.89 1.96
CA LEU A 60 -2.25 -8.28 2.95
C LEU A 60 -2.51 -9.33 4.03
N VAL A 61 -2.23 -9.00 5.30
CA VAL A 61 -2.28 -9.96 6.40
C VAL A 61 -3.21 -9.44 7.48
N ASN A 62 -4.18 -10.24 7.90
CA ASN A 62 -5.09 -9.86 8.98
C ASN A 62 -4.35 -9.55 10.27
N THR A 63 -4.80 -8.52 10.97
CA THR A 63 -4.42 -8.34 12.38
C THR A 63 -5.12 -9.38 13.25
N ARG A 64 -4.63 -9.55 14.48
CA ARG A 64 -5.09 -10.59 15.41
C ARG A 64 -6.60 -10.57 15.65
N ASP A 65 -7.20 -9.38 15.71
CA ASP A 65 -8.60 -9.18 16.08
C ASP A 65 -9.53 -9.01 14.86
N ALA A 66 -9.00 -9.15 13.64
CA ALA A 66 -9.79 -9.04 12.43
C ALA A 66 -10.63 -10.30 12.20
N SER A 67 -11.96 -10.14 12.16
CA SER A 67 -12.92 -11.23 11.91
C SER A 67 -13.29 -11.37 10.42
N LEU A 68 -12.80 -10.46 9.58
CA LEU A 68 -12.97 -10.49 8.14
C LEU A 68 -11.62 -10.55 7.42
N PRO A 69 -11.54 -11.14 6.21
CA PRO A 69 -10.30 -11.16 5.42
C PRO A 69 -9.86 -9.73 5.02
N PRO A 70 -8.68 -9.52 4.45
CA PRO A 70 -8.33 -8.22 3.86
C PRO A 70 -9.19 -7.91 2.63
N ILE A 71 -9.26 -6.64 2.22
CA ILE A 71 -9.77 -6.25 0.90
C ILE A 71 -8.73 -5.41 0.18
N LEU A 72 -8.74 -5.51 -1.14
CA LEU A 72 -7.98 -4.67 -2.04
C LEU A 72 -8.92 -4.15 -3.11
N ASN A 73 -9.07 -2.82 -3.20
CA ASN A 73 -9.97 -2.22 -4.18
C ASN A 73 -9.17 -1.73 -5.39
N ALA A 74 -8.08 -1.01 -5.13
CA ALA A 74 -7.13 -0.61 -6.17
C ALA A 74 -5.69 -0.58 -5.63
N MET A 75 -4.75 -0.89 -6.52
CA MET A 75 -3.32 -0.76 -6.29
C MET A 75 -2.70 -0.09 -7.51
N GLU A 76 -1.87 0.93 -7.27
CA GLU A 76 -1.13 1.61 -8.32
C GLU A 76 0.37 1.41 -8.10
N LEU A 77 1.07 0.95 -9.13
CA LEU A 77 2.51 0.70 -9.13
C LEU A 77 3.18 1.61 -10.15
N PHE A 78 4.14 2.40 -9.69
CA PHE A 78 4.86 3.37 -10.52
C PHE A 78 6.33 2.98 -10.60
N GLN A 79 6.83 2.68 -11.80
CA GLN A 79 8.25 2.49 -12.01
C GLN A 79 8.96 3.85 -11.96
N LEU A 80 9.87 4.01 -10.99
CA LEU A 80 10.76 5.15 -10.96
C LEU A 80 11.94 4.89 -11.90
N LYS A 81 12.15 5.78 -12.86
CA LYS A 81 13.44 5.90 -13.54
C LYS A 81 14.35 6.71 -12.62
N THR A 82 15.41 6.08 -12.13
CA THR A 82 16.52 6.81 -11.48
C THR A 82 17.39 7.40 -12.57
N GLY A 83 17.51 8.72 -12.56
CA GLY A 83 18.25 9.50 -13.55
C GLY A 83 17.44 10.74 -13.88
N LEU A 84 17.95 11.91 -13.49
CA LEU A 84 17.67 13.10 -14.28
C LEU A 84 18.02 12.70 -15.71
N ALA A 85 17.08 12.81 -16.67
CA ALA A 85 17.51 12.79 -18.07
C ALA A 85 18.60 13.86 -18.14
N ASP A 86 19.81 13.50 -18.59
CA ASP A 86 20.97 14.40 -18.71
C ASP A 86 20.49 15.74 -19.27
N GLY A 87 20.25 16.67 -18.36
CA GLY A 87 19.67 17.99 -18.58
C GLY A 87 20.66 19.05 -18.15
N THR A 88 21.93 18.67 -17.94
CA THR A 88 23.03 19.61 -18.07
C THR A 88 23.22 19.84 -19.56
N SER A 89 22.63 20.92 -20.05
CA SER A 89 23.18 21.58 -21.23
C SER A 89 24.68 21.72 -21.00
N GLU A 90 25.48 21.17 -21.90
CA GLU A 90 26.95 21.20 -21.91
C GLU A 90 27.54 22.62 -22.10
N ASN A 91 26.75 23.67 -21.80
CA ASN A 91 27.08 25.09 -22.01
C ASN A 91 26.81 25.99 -20.79
N ASP A 92 26.85 25.46 -19.55
CA ASP A 92 26.86 26.29 -18.33
C ASP A 92 28.26 26.31 -17.68
#